data_AF-A0A9P5R1E3-F1
#
_entry.id   AF-A0A9P5R1E3-F1
#
_cell.length_a   1.000
_cell.length_b   1.000
_cell.length_c   1.000
_cell.angle_alpha   90.00
_cell.angle_beta   90.00
_cell.angle_gamma   90.00
#
_symmetry.space_group_name_H-M   'P 1'
#
loop_
_entity.id
_entity.type
_entity.pdbx_description
1 polymer ?
#
loop_
_entity_poly.entity_id
_entity_poly.type
_entity_poly.pdbx_seq_one_letter_code
_entity_poly.pdbx_strand_id
1 'polypeptide(L)'
;DLFQEVVIVPFSKDQVMNYVERYAIDPQAALLFNNNQAPWSAEYMDKLAIIPSVMDLVNNPFLLTLALKALPGLAASNKDLSSIRVMRAGFYDMFVDQWLETNKDKSTWKSAFFDTDPEDKLLRDASPFVRTGTQYRFVHRSILEHLLSRIIYNPAKIDKEFVPQAETIPRASLLLDTDNPLFQRVLLKEPSVIQFLSDRVKSSQDFERQLRSVVNLSKADIGATIAATNAITILVRADVSFNGADLRGIKAPGVDLSNGQFDSAQFQGADWTGVNLSASWLRQADMRDVHMEGVRFGELPYFDMDGTVLSCHYSPDGKMLGVALYDGVIDIYNTTTWTRMHRLEKHAVMVKSIAFSKVSQRLVSGNCHKTVRLWDTTSGEELLVMVGHSDYVFSVAISPCGGRIASAGDDETVRLWDAQTGESLFVLQGHESCVRSVKYSPDGRQLVSVSSDETIRLWNPETGAPGAVLELLLGEVISLSFSPDGRWVAAGHNGGHLQLWNAVLSQHYKN
;
A
#
# COMPACT_ATOMS: atom_id res chain seq x y z
N ASP A 1 -13.10 -5.51 11.04
CA ASP A 1 -13.34 -6.57 10.05
C ASP A 1 -14.68 -7.30 10.17
N LEU A 2 -15.43 -7.14 11.26
CA LEU A 2 -16.66 -7.93 11.50
C LEU A 2 -17.93 -7.54 10.71
N PHE A 3 -17.92 -6.46 9.92
CA PHE A 3 -19.10 -6.03 9.16
C PHE A 3 -18.73 -5.36 7.83
N GLN A 4 -17.94 -6.04 6.99
CA GLN A 4 -18.01 -5.79 5.55
C GLN A 4 -19.22 -6.54 5.00
N GLU A 5 -20.05 -5.84 4.22
CA GLU A 5 -21.32 -6.27 3.58
C GLU A 5 -21.85 -7.65 4.00
N VAL A 6 -22.77 -7.68 4.98
CA VAL A 6 -23.47 -8.92 5.34
C VAL A 6 -24.88 -8.89 4.76
N VAL A 7 -25.20 -9.89 3.94
CA VAL A 7 -26.59 -10.23 3.60
C VAL A 7 -27.23 -10.81 4.86
N ILE A 8 -28.16 -10.08 5.45
CA ILE A 8 -28.84 -10.48 6.68
C ILE A 8 -29.88 -11.53 6.31
N VAL A 9 -29.63 -12.80 6.66
CA VAL A 9 -30.64 -13.86 6.57
C VAL A 9 -31.57 -13.73 7.79
N PRO A 10 -32.89 -13.61 7.61
CA PRO A 10 -33.80 -13.25 8.71
C PRO A 10 -34.05 -14.40 9.68
N PHE A 11 -34.03 -14.11 10.98
CA PHE A 11 -34.71 -14.90 12.00
C PHE A 11 -36.14 -14.37 12.18
N SER A 12 -37.11 -15.26 12.33
CA SER A 12 -38.50 -14.88 12.63
C SER A 12 -38.64 -14.34 14.05
N LYS A 13 -39.64 -13.49 14.27
CA LYS A 13 -39.97 -12.93 15.60
C LYS A 13 -40.22 -14.03 16.64
N ASP A 14 -40.82 -15.15 16.23
CA ASP A 14 -41.05 -16.31 17.08
C ASP A 14 -39.75 -17.05 17.42
N GLN A 15 -38.79 -17.12 16.49
CA GLN A 15 -37.46 -17.69 16.77
C GLN A 15 -36.67 -16.85 17.77
N VAL A 16 -36.77 -15.52 17.69
CA VAL A 16 -36.11 -14.60 18.64
C VAL A 16 -36.77 -14.66 20.02
N MET A 17 -38.10 -14.66 20.08
CA MET A 17 -38.83 -14.77 21.35
C MET A 17 -38.61 -16.13 22.04
N ASN A 18 -38.61 -17.22 21.28
CA ASN A 18 -38.34 -18.57 21.80
C ASN A 18 -36.87 -18.74 22.24
N TYR A 19 -35.93 -18.03 21.61
CA TYR A 19 -34.54 -17.96 22.04
C TYR A 19 -34.40 -17.19 23.38
N VAL A 20 -35.08 -16.05 23.53
CA VAL A 20 -35.05 -15.26 24.76
C VAL A 20 -35.76 -15.96 25.92
N GLU A 21 -36.93 -16.56 25.69
CA GLU A 21 -37.68 -17.33 26.70
C GLU A 21 -36.94 -18.59 27.15
N ARG A 22 -36.23 -19.30 26.26
CA ARG A 22 -35.48 -20.52 26.64
C ARG A 22 -34.15 -20.26 27.32
N TYR A 23 -33.49 -19.14 27.06
CA TYR A 23 -32.06 -19.00 27.40
C TYR A 23 -31.70 -17.74 28.18
N ALA A 24 -32.60 -16.76 28.34
CA ALA A 24 -32.28 -15.51 29.05
C ALA A 24 -33.07 -15.28 30.36
N ILE A 25 -34.17 -16.00 30.62
CA ILE A 25 -35.11 -15.65 31.72
C ILE A 25 -35.44 -16.83 32.67
N ASP A 26 -34.58 -17.84 32.86
CA ASP A 26 -34.84 -18.81 33.94
C ASP A 26 -33.79 -18.79 35.07
N PRO A 27 -34.08 -18.11 36.20
CA PRO A 27 -33.27 -18.15 37.42
C PRO A 27 -33.24 -19.53 38.11
N GLN A 28 -34.16 -20.46 37.79
CA GLN A 28 -34.17 -21.80 38.39
C GLN A 28 -33.24 -22.80 37.71
N ALA A 29 -32.78 -22.52 36.49
CA ALA A 29 -31.80 -23.38 35.82
C ALA A 29 -30.49 -23.48 36.64
N ALA A 30 -30.06 -22.41 37.31
CA ALA A 30 -28.83 -22.39 38.10
C ALA A 30 -28.83 -23.35 39.32
N LEU A 31 -29.99 -23.78 39.81
CA LEU A 31 -30.11 -24.65 41.00
C LEU A 31 -30.19 -26.14 40.66
N LEU A 32 -30.39 -26.53 39.40
CA LEU A 32 -30.49 -27.92 38.97
C LEU A 32 -29.14 -28.53 38.51
N PHE A 33 -28.07 -27.73 38.41
CA PHE A 33 -26.76 -28.15 37.90
C PHE A 33 -25.81 -28.68 38.97
N ASN A 34 -26.25 -29.69 39.72
CA ASN A 34 -25.33 -30.47 40.57
C ASN A 34 -24.90 -31.81 39.93
N ASN A 35 -25.03 -31.95 38.61
CA ASN A 35 -24.43 -33.06 37.88
C ASN A 35 -23.84 -32.60 36.53
N ASN A 36 -22.58 -32.98 36.30
CA ASN A 36 -21.69 -32.59 35.21
C ASN A 36 -22.18 -32.95 33.80
N GLN A 37 -23.17 -32.25 33.24
CA GLN A 37 -23.44 -32.27 31.80
C GLN A 37 -23.79 -30.86 31.30
N ALA A 38 -22.90 -30.29 30.50
CA ALA A 38 -23.05 -29.02 29.82
C ALA A 38 -24.19 -29.07 28.77
N PRO A 39 -24.99 -28.00 28.57
CA PRO A 39 -26.05 -28.03 27.58
C PRO A 39 -25.59 -27.30 26.31
N TRP A 40 -24.62 -27.85 25.59
CA TRP A 40 -24.43 -27.53 24.18
C TRP A 40 -24.28 -28.86 23.44
N SER A 41 -25.26 -29.22 22.61
CA SER A 41 -25.09 -30.39 21.74
C SER A 41 -23.99 -30.09 20.72
N ALA A 42 -23.10 -31.05 20.47
CA ALA A 42 -22.03 -30.91 19.47
C ALA A 42 -22.58 -30.47 18.10
N GLU A 43 -23.78 -30.94 17.77
CA GLU A 43 -24.52 -30.60 16.55
C GLU A 43 -24.91 -29.11 16.44
N TYR A 44 -25.07 -28.41 17.57
CA TYR A 44 -25.35 -26.97 17.62
C TYR A 44 -24.08 -26.12 17.45
N MET A 45 -22.97 -26.55 18.06
CA MET A 45 -21.66 -25.92 17.87
C MET A 45 -21.14 -26.11 16.44
N ASP A 46 -21.41 -27.27 15.82
CA ASP A 46 -21.08 -27.54 14.43
C ASP A 46 -21.85 -26.61 13.47
N LYS A 47 -23.12 -26.29 13.76
CA LYS A 47 -23.91 -25.35 12.94
C LYS A 47 -23.47 -23.89 13.12
N LEU A 48 -23.04 -23.49 14.31
CA LEU A 48 -22.49 -22.16 14.56
C LEU A 48 -21.09 -21.99 13.96
N ALA A 49 -20.28 -23.05 13.91
CA ALA A 49 -18.98 -23.05 13.24
C ALA A 49 -19.10 -22.85 11.71
N ILE A 50 -20.25 -23.20 11.11
CA ILE A 50 -20.53 -23.03 9.68
C ILE A 50 -20.79 -21.55 9.32
N ILE A 51 -21.18 -20.70 10.28
CA ILE A 51 -21.46 -19.27 10.04
C ILE A 51 -20.63 -18.41 11.03
N PRO A 52 -19.35 -18.14 10.71
CA PRO A 52 -18.42 -17.47 11.63
C PRO A 52 -18.92 -16.13 12.20
N SER A 53 -19.66 -15.35 11.40
CA SER A 53 -20.20 -14.05 11.79
C SER A 53 -21.26 -14.12 12.90
N VAL A 54 -22.02 -15.22 12.97
CA VAL A 54 -23.05 -15.42 14.00
C VAL A 54 -22.40 -15.81 15.33
N MET A 55 -21.33 -16.62 15.27
CA MET A 55 -20.60 -16.99 16.48
C MET A 55 -19.93 -15.78 17.13
N ASP A 56 -19.39 -14.86 16.34
CA ASP A 56 -18.84 -13.58 16.82
C ASP A 56 -19.90 -12.65 17.44
N LEU A 57 -21.12 -12.64 16.89
CA LEU A 57 -22.27 -11.92 17.46
C LEU A 57 -22.67 -12.51 18.82
N VAL A 58 -22.76 -13.83 18.94
CA VAL A 58 -23.10 -14.54 20.19
C VAL A 58 -22.02 -14.35 21.25
N ASN A 59 -20.74 -14.34 20.84
CA ASN A 59 -19.60 -14.08 21.73
C ASN A 59 -19.51 -12.62 22.20
N ASN A 60 -20.27 -11.71 21.59
CA ASN A 60 -20.29 -10.29 21.96
C ASN A 60 -21.73 -9.84 22.32
N PRO A 61 -22.12 -9.92 23.61
CA PRO A 61 -23.47 -9.59 24.08
C PRO A 61 -23.97 -8.21 23.65
N PHE A 62 -23.07 -7.24 23.46
CA PHE A 62 -23.39 -5.92 22.96
C PHE A 62 -23.77 -5.93 21.47
N LEU A 63 -22.99 -6.60 20.62
CA LEU A 63 -23.31 -6.74 19.19
C LEU A 63 -24.60 -7.54 18.96
N LEU A 64 -24.84 -8.57 19.78
CA LEU A 64 -26.08 -9.33 19.77
C LEU A 64 -27.28 -8.43 20.11
N THR A 65 -27.16 -7.59 21.13
CA THR A 65 -28.22 -6.63 21.52
C THR A 65 -28.46 -5.58 20.44
N LEU A 66 -27.39 -5.08 19.81
CA LEU A 66 -27.42 -4.14 18.68
C LEU A 66 -28.24 -4.75 17.53
N ALA A 67 -27.96 -6.00 17.16
CA ALA A 67 -28.68 -6.76 16.14
C ALA A 67 -30.14 -7.02 16.50
N LEU A 68 -30.40 -7.55 17.69
CA LEU A 68 -31.76 -7.89 18.11
C LEU A 68 -32.68 -6.66 18.24
N LYS A 69 -32.14 -5.48 18.52
CA LYS A 69 -32.94 -4.23 18.61
C LYS A 69 -33.13 -3.54 17.26
N ALA A 70 -32.09 -3.45 16.44
CA ALA A 70 -32.13 -2.72 15.17
C ALA A 70 -32.74 -3.52 14.01
N LEU A 71 -32.56 -4.85 13.97
CA LEU A 71 -33.07 -5.72 12.90
C LEU A 71 -34.61 -5.73 12.77
N PRO A 72 -35.40 -5.76 13.86
CA PRO A 72 -36.85 -5.65 13.77
C PRO A 72 -37.34 -4.36 13.12
N GLY A 73 -36.62 -3.25 13.32
CA GLY A 73 -36.90 -1.96 12.66
C GLY A 73 -36.69 -2.00 11.14
N LEU A 74 -35.66 -2.72 10.68
CA LEU A 74 -35.43 -2.97 9.25
C LEU A 74 -36.52 -3.85 8.63
N ALA A 75 -36.92 -4.91 9.33
CA ALA A 75 -37.97 -5.83 8.89
C ALA A 75 -39.35 -5.18 8.80
N ALA A 76 -39.65 -4.21 9.67
CA ALA A 76 -40.91 -3.46 9.66
C ALA A 76 -41.02 -2.46 8.48
N SER A 77 -39.90 -2.07 7.86
CA SER A 77 -39.86 -1.08 6.77
C SER A 77 -40.31 -1.59 5.38
N ASN A 78 -40.78 -2.84 5.30
CA ASN A 78 -41.51 -3.40 4.16
C ASN A 78 -40.74 -3.41 2.82
N LYS A 79 -39.42 -3.63 2.87
CA LYS A 79 -38.61 -4.02 1.70
C LYS A 79 -37.97 -5.38 1.95
N ASP A 80 -37.94 -6.19 0.90
CA ASP A 80 -37.34 -7.52 0.88
C ASP A 80 -35.98 -7.52 1.58
N LEU A 81 -35.88 -8.19 2.73
CA LEU A 81 -34.74 -8.15 3.66
C LEU A 81 -33.42 -8.61 3.01
N SER A 82 -33.52 -9.46 1.99
CA SER A 82 -32.38 -9.93 1.19
C SER A 82 -31.73 -8.83 0.34
N SER A 83 -32.44 -7.72 0.10
CA SER A 83 -32.00 -6.59 -0.72
C SER A 83 -31.44 -5.42 0.10
N ILE A 84 -31.58 -5.45 1.43
CA ILE A 84 -31.17 -4.34 2.30
C ILE A 84 -29.67 -4.44 2.60
N ARG A 85 -28.87 -3.67 1.86
CA ARG A 85 -27.46 -3.44 2.19
C ARG A 85 -27.36 -2.33 3.24
N VAL A 86 -27.14 -2.68 4.51
CA VAL A 86 -26.90 -1.70 5.58
C VAL A 86 -25.39 -1.64 5.86
N MET A 87 -24.78 -0.48 5.60
CA MET A 87 -23.39 -0.22 6.04
C MET A 87 -23.32 -0.14 7.55
N ARG A 88 -22.15 -0.45 8.13
CA ARG A 88 -21.92 -0.42 9.59
C ARG A 88 -22.38 0.92 10.20
N ALA A 89 -22.06 2.04 9.57
CA ALA A 89 -22.50 3.36 10.02
C ALA A 89 -24.04 3.53 10.06
N GLY A 90 -24.77 2.90 9.13
CA GLY A 90 -26.24 2.95 9.09
C GLY A 90 -26.88 2.07 10.16
N PHE A 91 -26.28 0.91 10.45
CA PHE A 91 -26.75 0.04 11.52
C PHE A 91 -26.62 0.69 12.90
N TYR A 92 -25.52 1.41 13.13
CA TYR A 92 -25.33 2.20 14.35
C TYR A 92 -26.28 3.40 14.43
N ASP A 93 -26.60 4.08 13.32
CA ASP A 93 -27.64 5.13 13.32
C ASP A 93 -28.96 4.57 13.82
N MET A 94 -29.39 3.44 13.28
CA MET A 94 -30.67 2.84 13.64
C MET A 94 -30.74 2.51 15.12
N PHE A 95 -29.68 1.91 15.66
CA PHE A 95 -29.61 1.65 17.09
C PHE A 95 -29.66 2.93 17.92
N VAL A 96 -28.85 3.94 17.58
CA VAL A 96 -28.79 5.20 18.34
C VAL A 96 -30.11 5.95 18.27
N ASP A 97 -30.71 6.06 17.08
CA ASP A 97 -31.96 6.78 16.87
C ASP A 97 -33.12 6.04 17.56
N GLN A 98 -33.20 4.70 17.48
CA GLN A 98 -34.18 3.91 18.23
C GLN A 98 -33.97 4.00 19.74
N TRP A 99 -32.72 4.00 20.21
CA TRP A 99 -32.40 4.18 21.62
C TRP A 99 -32.83 5.57 22.10
N LEU A 100 -32.54 6.63 21.33
CA LEU A 100 -32.98 7.99 21.64
C LEU A 100 -34.50 8.09 21.64
N GLU A 101 -35.19 7.59 20.62
CA GLU A 101 -36.65 7.62 20.52
C GLU A 101 -37.36 6.86 21.64
N THR A 102 -36.85 5.69 22.00
CA THR A 102 -37.38 4.93 23.14
C THR A 102 -37.24 5.70 24.47
N ASN A 103 -36.29 6.64 24.55
CA ASN A 103 -35.95 7.40 25.75
C ASN A 103 -36.31 8.91 25.69
N LYS A 104 -36.90 9.41 24.59
CA LYS A 104 -37.20 10.84 24.35
C LYS A 104 -38.24 11.41 25.32
N ASP A 105 -39.27 10.65 25.68
CA ASP A 105 -40.46 11.17 26.39
C ASP A 105 -40.38 11.14 27.92
N LYS A 106 -39.18 11.08 28.50
CA LYS A 106 -39.06 10.68 29.89
C LYS A 106 -38.08 11.55 30.68
N SER A 107 -38.63 12.48 31.46
CA SER A 107 -38.07 12.88 32.77
C SER A 107 -37.68 11.66 33.64
N THR A 108 -38.22 10.51 33.28
CA THR A 108 -38.04 9.16 33.82
C THR A 108 -36.79 8.40 33.35
N TRP A 109 -36.08 8.75 32.27
CA TRP A 109 -34.86 7.96 31.94
C TRP A 109 -33.77 8.21 32.98
N LYS A 110 -33.60 9.45 33.45
CA LYS A 110 -32.70 9.77 34.56
C LYS A 110 -33.19 9.10 35.85
N SER A 111 -34.49 9.12 36.16
CA SER A 111 -34.97 8.48 37.39
C SER A 111 -34.80 6.96 37.34
N ALA A 112 -35.18 6.27 36.25
CA ALA A 112 -34.99 4.83 36.07
C ALA A 112 -33.51 4.42 36.01
N PHE A 113 -32.67 5.24 35.35
CA PHE A 113 -31.23 5.02 35.28
C PHE A 113 -30.48 5.36 36.59
N PHE A 114 -31.10 6.10 37.53
CA PHE A 114 -30.53 6.42 38.85
C PHE A 114 -31.31 5.85 40.06
N ASP A 115 -32.41 5.13 39.83
CA ASP A 115 -33.18 4.37 40.83
C ASP A 115 -32.34 3.30 41.57
N THR A 116 -32.91 2.63 42.56
CA THR A 116 -32.24 1.56 43.33
C THR A 116 -32.81 0.16 43.04
N ASP A 117 -33.78 0.04 42.14
CA ASP A 117 -34.42 -1.22 41.80
C ASP A 117 -33.44 -2.20 41.11
N PRO A 118 -33.34 -3.47 41.57
CA PRO A 118 -32.49 -4.49 40.95
C PRO A 118 -32.85 -4.86 39.50
N GLU A 119 -34.11 -4.74 39.05
CA GLU A 119 -34.45 -4.97 37.62
C GLU A 119 -33.91 -3.84 36.72
N ASP A 120 -33.99 -2.59 37.20
CA ASP A 120 -33.41 -1.42 36.50
C ASP A 120 -31.88 -1.41 36.52
N LYS A 121 -31.26 -2.16 37.44
CA LYS A 121 -29.81 -2.37 37.50
C LYS A 121 -29.32 -3.22 36.31
N LEU A 122 -30.06 -4.26 35.93
CA LEU A 122 -29.79 -5.03 34.71
C LEU A 122 -29.95 -4.19 33.44
N LEU A 123 -30.91 -3.25 33.43
CA LEU A 123 -31.10 -2.29 32.34
C LEU A 123 -29.98 -1.23 32.26
N ARG A 124 -29.32 -0.88 33.38
CA ARG A 124 -28.10 -0.04 33.38
C ARG A 124 -26.91 -0.76 32.77
N ASP A 125 -26.73 -2.03 33.07
CA ASP A 125 -25.65 -2.83 32.49
C ASP A 125 -25.86 -3.07 30.98
N ALA A 126 -27.11 -2.93 30.50
CA ALA A 126 -27.50 -2.97 29.09
C ALA A 126 -27.60 -1.57 28.41
N SER A 127 -27.37 -0.47 29.12
CA SER A 127 -27.36 0.89 28.58
C SER A 127 -26.06 1.16 27.83
N PRO A 128 -26.00 2.01 26.79
CA PRO A 128 -24.74 2.42 26.19
C PRO A 128 -23.83 3.18 27.17
N PHE A 129 -24.31 3.57 28.35
CA PHE A 129 -23.56 4.26 29.40
C PHE A 129 -23.51 3.45 30.71
N VAL A 130 -22.34 3.35 31.32
CA VAL A 130 -22.10 2.81 32.67
C VAL A 130 -21.50 3.92 33.54
N ARG A 131 -21.97 4.02 34.78
CA ARG A 131 -21.45 5.00 35.75
C ARG A 131 -20.36 4.36 36.61
N THR A 132 -19.16 4.93 36.59
CA THR A 132 -18.05 4.60 37.49
C THR A 132 -17.74 5.82 38.35
N GLY A 133 -18.22 5.83 39.60
CA GLY A 133 -18.10 6.99 40.49
C GLY A 133 -18.92 8.19 40.03
N THR A 134 -18.27 9.35 39.81
CA THR A 134 -18.88 10.57 39.28
C THR A 134 -18.82 10.68 37.75
N GLN A 135 -18.19 9.72 37.07
CA GLN A 135 -17.97 9.75 35.63
C GLN A 135 -18.85 8.72 34.91
N TYR A 136 -19.32 9.09 33.72
CA TYR A 136 -20.03 8.20 32.80
C TYR A 136 -19.07 7.69 31.73
N ARG A 137 -19.13 6.41 31.42
CA ARG A 137 -18.34 5.76 30.36
C ARG A 137 -19.26 5.01 29.43
N PHE A 138 -18.90 4.93 28.15
CA PHE A 138 -19.64 4.09 27.21
C PHE A 138 -19.36 2.61 27.49
N VAL A 139 -20.38 1.74 27.36
CA VAL A 139 -20.24 0.28 27.47
C VAL A 139 -19.31 -0.27 26.40
N HIS A 140 -19.37 0.30 25.19
CA HIS A 140 -18.51 -0.11 24.11
C HIS A 140 -17.92 1.10 23.37
N ARG A 141 -16.59 1.09 23.22
CA ARG A 141 -15.81 2.16 22.60
C ARG A 141 -16.30 2.54 21.18
N SER A 142 -16.82 1.58 20.43
CA SER A 142 -17.34 1.82 19.08
C SER A 142 -18.57 2.75 19.02
N ILE A 143 -19.35 2.89 20.10
CA ILE A 143 -20.45 3.86 20.17
C ILE A 143 -19.91 5.27 20.29
N LEU A 144 -18.90 5.48 21.14
CA LEU A 144 -18.21 6.76 21.27
C LEU A 144 -17.58 7.16 19.93
N GLU A 145 -16.90 6.22 19.27
CA GLU A 145 -16.28 6.43 17.95
C GLU A 145 -17.31 6.75 16.87
N HIS A 146 -18.48 6.09 16.91
CA HIS A 146 -19.60 6.41 16.03
C HIS A 146 -20.17 7.81 16.28
N LEU A 147 -20.41 8.19 17.54
CA LEU A 147 -20.91 9.52 17.88
C LEU A 147 -19.91 10.63 17.49
N LEU A 148 -18.62 10.38 17.70
CA LEU A 148 -17.55 11.26 17.22
C LEU A 148 -17.59 11.41 15.68
N SER A 149 -17.80 10.32 14.95
CA SER A 149 -17.98 10.37 13.50
C SER A 149 -19.21 11.18 13.08
N ARG A 150 -20.32 11.13 13.84
CA ARG A 150 -21.51 11.95 13.61
C ARG A 150 -21.23 13.44 13.80
N ILE A 151 -20.46 13.82 14.82
CA ILE A 151 -20.03 15.22 15.04
C ILE A 151 -19.22 15.72 13.83
N ILE A 152 -18.27 14.91 13.36
CA ILE A 152 -17.41 15.27 12.23
C ILE A 152 -18.20 15.40 10.92
N TYR A 153 -19.08 14.43 10.64
CA TYR A 153 -19.88 14.40 9.41
C TYR A 153 -21.00 15.43 9.39
N ASN A 154 -21.65 15.70 10.53
CA ASN A 154 -22.82 16.56 10.62
C ASN A 154 -22.90 17.25 11.99
N PRO A 155 -22.09 18.31 12.21
CA PRO A 155 -22.05 19.02 13.49
C PRO A 155 -23.41 19.65 13.86
N ALA A 156 -24.24 20.00 12.88
CA ALA A 156 -25.50 20.71 13.07
C ALA A 156 -26.66 19.85 13.64
N LYS A 157 -26.54 18.52 13.68
CA LYS A 157 -27.64 17.63 14.14
C LYS A 157 -27.66 17.37 15.64
N ILE A 158 -26.59 17.68 16.38
CA ILE A 158 -26.50 17.29 17.80
C ILE A 158 -27.19 18.29 18.72
N ASP A 159 -27.42 19.53 18.29
CA ASP A 159 -28.08 20.57 19.10
C ASP A 159 -29.43 21.04 18.50
N LYS A 160 -30.43 20.16 18.45
CA LYS A 160 -31.83 20.60 18.29
C LYS A 160 -32.85 19.98 19.25
N GLU A 161 -32.41 19.19 20.23
CA GLU A 161 -33.29 18.78 21.35
C GLU A 161 -33.28 19.77 22.54
N PHE A 162 -32.46 20.84 22.49
CA PHE A 162 -32.28 21.79 23.59
C PHE A 162 -32.52 23.28 23.25
N VAL A 163 -33.14 23.58 22.10
CA VAL A 163 -33.58 24.95 21.78
C VAL A 163 -35.05 24.92 21.34
N PRO A 164 -35.97 25.59 22.08
CA PRO A 164 -37.34 25.75 21.62
C PRO A 164 -37.36 26.62 20.36
N GLN A 165 -37.97 26.07 19.30
CA GLN A 165 -38.52 26.74 18.13
C GLN A 165 -37.93 28.10 17.74
N ALA A 166 -37.11 28.13 16.69
CA ALA A 166 -37.32 29.00 15.53
C ALA A 166 -36.24 28.77 14.47
N GLU A 167 -36.69 28.85 13.23
CA GLU A 167 -35.93 29.21 12.03
C GLU A 167 -34.98 28.19 11.38
N THR A 168 -35.15 28.11 10.07
CA THR A 168 -34.36 27.41 9.07
C THR A 168 -32.92 27.92 9.06
N ILE A 169 -32.02 27.22 9.75
CA ILE A 169 -30.57 27.49 9.69
C ILE A 169 -29.97 26.73 8.49
N PRO A 170 -29.14 27.38 7.62
CA PRO A 170 -28.55 26.76 6.44
C PRO A 170 -27.61 25.60 6.77
N ARG A 171 -27.50 24.63 5.85
CA ARG A 171 -26.54 23.51 5.91
C ARG A 171 -25.11 24.05 6.13
N ALA A 172 -24.56 23.87 7.32
CA ALA A 172 -23.21 24.33 7.65
C ALA A 172 -22.16 23.58 6.83
N SER A 173 -21.32 24.30 6.08
CA SER A 173 -20.14 23.76 5.42
C SER A 173 -19.04 23.54 6.46
N LEU A 174 -18.39 22.36 6.44
CA LEU A 174 -17.21 22.06 7.27
C LEU A 174 -16.09 23.12 7.20
N LEU A 175 -16.07 23.93 6.13
CA LEU A 175 -15.10 24.98 5.88
C LEU A 175 -15.18 26.18 6.85
N LEU A 176 -16.30 26.38 7.55
CA LEU A 176 -16.52 27.56 8.41
C LEU A 176 -16.28 27.28 9.90
N ASP A 177 -15.99 26.03 10.26
CA ASP A 177 -15.90 25.58 11.64
C ASP A 177 -14.51 24.97 11.93
N THR A 178 -13.54 25.84 12.22
CA THR A 178 -12.18 25.43 12.62
C THR A 178 -12.15 24.71 13.98
N ASP A 179 -13.24 24.78 14.74
CA ASP A 179 -13.43 24.00 15.97
C ASP A 179 -13.90 22.56 15.69
N ASN A 180 -14.19 22.24 14.43
CA ASN A 180 -14.55 20.89 14.04
C ASN A 180 -13.39 19.91 14.35
N PRO A 181 -13.67 18.72 14.93
CA PRO A 181 -12.64 17.73 15.26
C PRO A 181 -11.80 17.29 14.06
N LEU A 182 -12.29 17.45 12.83
CA LEU A 182 -11.55 17.24 11.60
C LEU A 182 -10.29 18.12 11.52
N PHE A 183 -10.34 19.35 12.01
CA PHE A 183 -9.21 20.32 12.01
C PHE A 183 -8.30 20.18 13.23
N GLN A 184 -8.84 19.72 14.36
CA GLN A 184 -8.10 19.75 15.64
C GLN A 184 -7.44 18.41 15.99
N ARG A 185 -7.97 17.27 15.51
CA ARG A 185 -7.57 15.93 15.97
C ARG A 185 -6.97 15.12 14.84
N VAL A 186 -5.84 14.46 15.10
CA VAL A 186 -5.22 13.51 14.16
C VAL A 186 -5.98 12.18 14.21
N LEU A 187 -6.87 11.93 13.24
CA LEU A 187 -7.76 10.76 13.23
C LEU A 187 -7.05 9.46 12.82
N LEU A 188 -5.82 9.53 12.31
CA LEU A 188 -5.01 8.37 11.93
C LEU A 188 -4.80 7.34 13.06
N LYS A 189 -4.89 7.79 14.32
CA LYS A 189 -4.80 6.92 15.51
C LYS A 189 -6.13 6.24 15.88
N GLU A 190 -7.20 6.53 15.15
CA GLU A 190 -8.59 6.13 15.42
C GLU A 190 -9.23 5.45 14.20
N PRO A 191 -8.77 4.24 13.82
CA PRO A 191 -9.17 3.58 12.58
C PRO A 191 -10.68 3.32 12.48
N SER A 192 -11.35 3.07 13.61
CA SER A 192 -12.81 2.91 13.63
C SER A 192 -13.56 4.18 13.22
N VAL A 193 -13.10 5.35 13.64
CA VAL A 193 -13.73 6.64 13.31
C VAL A 193 -13.57 6.90 11.82
N ILE A 194 -12.37 6.67 11.28
CA ILE A 194 -12.12 6.77 9.84
C ILE A 194 -13.04 5.82 9.08
N GLN A 195 -13.19 4.57 9.53
CA GLN A 195 -14.09 3.61 8.86
C GLN A 195 -15.54 4.12 8.83
N PHE A 196 -16.06 4.61 9.95
CA PHE A 196 -17.42 5.19 9.98
C PHE A 196 -17.56 6.37 9.04
N LEU A 197 -16.57 7.26 8.96
CA LEU A 197 -16.59 8.41 8.05
C LEU A 197 -16.47 7.97 6.58
N SER A 198 -15.67 6.95 6.27
CA SER A 198 -15.54 6.41 4.93
C SER A 198 -16.84 5.75 4.45
N ASP A 199 -17.57 5.02 5.32
CA ASP A 199 -18.92 4.53 5.03
C ASP A 199 -19.90 5.69 4.72
N ARG A 200 -19.73 6.86 5.37
CA ARG A 200 -20.53 8.07 5.10
C ARG A 200 -20.21 8.71 3.77
N VAL A 201 -18.94 8.73 3.35
CA VAL A 201 -18.56 9.20 2.01
C VAL A 201 -19.29 8.40 0.94
N LYS A 202 -19.36 7.07 1.09
CA LYS A 202 -20.06 6.18 0.15
C LYS A 202 -21.57 6.45 0.07
N SER A 203 -22.18 7.00 1.11
CA SER A 203 -23.62 7.30 1.17
C SER A 203 -23.99 8.78 0.96
N SER A 204 -23.02 9.71 1.02
CA SER A 204 -23.26 11.15 1.00
C SER A 204 -22.25 11.90 0.12
N GLN A 205 -22.72 12.27 -1.08
CA GLN A 205 -21.94 13.04 -2.05
C GLN A 205 -21.65 14.48 -1.58
N ASP A 206 -22.52 15.04 -0.71
CA ASP A 206 -22.28 16.36 -0.09
C ASP A 206 -21.03 16.31 0.81
N PHE A 207 -20.88 15.25 1.61
CA PHE A 207 -19.73 15.10 2.49
C PHE A 207 -18.43 14.83 1.73
N GLU A 208 -18.47 14.03 0.66
CA GLU A 208 -17.32 13.88 -0.24
C GLU A 208 -16.86 15.23 -0.79
N ARG A 209 -17.80 16.07 -1.28
CA ARG A 209 -17.50 17.42 -1.78
C ARG A 209 -16.89 18.32 -0.71
N GLN A 210 -17.36 18.22 0.53
CA GLN A 210 -16.78 18.98 1.65
C GLN A 210 -15.35 18.54 1.96
N LEU A 211 -15.09 17.23 2.04
CA LEU A 211 -13.74 16.70 2.26
C LEU A 211 -12.79 17.15 1.15
N ARG A 212 -13.18 17.06 -0.13
CA ARG A 212 -12.37 17.56 -1.25
C ARG A 212 -12.09 19.06 -1.17
N SER A 213 -13.03 19.84 -0.65
CA SER A 213 -12.84 21.29 -0.46
C SER A 213 -11.80 21.58 0.63
N VAL A 214 -11.82 20.83 1.73
CA VAL A 214 -10.82 20.89 2.80
C VAL A 214 -9.42 20.51 2.28
N VAL A 215 -9.33 19.50 1.41
CA VAL A 215 -8.07 19.12 0.76
C VAL A 215 -7.50 20.26 -0.09
N ASN A 216 -8.34 20.98 -0.83
CA ASN A 216 -7.89 22.14 -1.59
C ASN A 216 -7.52 23.34 -0.70
N LEU A 217 -8.16 23.49 0.46
CA LEU A 217 -7.88 24.57 1.40
C LEU A 217 -6.44 24.51 1.93
N SER A 218 -5.87 23.32 2.15
CA SER A 218 -4.49 23.18 2.66
C SER A 218 -3.41 23.66 1.70
N LYS A 219 -3.74 23.86 0.42
CA LYS A 219 -2.83 24.50 -0.55
C LYS A 219 -2.50 25.95 -0.15
N ALA A 220 -3.48 26.65 0.43
CA ALA A 220 -3.35 28.05 0.82
C ALA A 220 -3.18 28.24 2.33
N ASP A 221 -3.86 27.43 3.15
CA ASP A 221 -3.90 27.60 4.61
C ASP A 221 -3.19 26.45 5.34
N ILE A 222 -2.19 26.80 6.15
CA ILE A 222 -1.47 25.85 7.00
C ILE A 222 -2.39 25.30 8.11
N GLY A 223 -3.38 26.06 8.56
CA GLY A 223 -4.37 25.63 9.56
C GLY A 223 -5.23 24.45 9.09
N ALA A 224 -5.38 24.28 7.77
CA ALA A 224 -6.13 23.17 7.18
C ALA A 224 -5.31 21.88 7.00
N THR A 225 -4.04 21.86 7.41
CA THR A 225 -3.13 20.72 7.20
C THR A 225 -3.65 19.43 7.86
N ILE A 226 -4.03 19.48 9.14
CA ILE A 226 -4.58 18.32 9.87
C ILE A 226 -5.89 17.85 9.22
N ALA A 227 -6.74 18.80 8.84
CA ALA A 227 -8.01 18.52 8.19
C ALA A 227 -7.83 17.88 6.82
N ALA A 228 -6.87 18.32 6.02
CA ALA A 228 -6.52 17.72 4.74
C ALA A 228 -5.94 16.31 4.91
N THR A 229 -5.02 16.10 5.86
CA THR A 229 -4.49 14.76 6.19
C THR A 229 -5.63 13.79 6.54
N ASN A 230 -6.55 14.21 7.40
CA ASN A 230 -7.73 13.41 7.76
C ASN A 230 -8.65 13.18 6.54
N ALA A 231 -8.96 14.24 5.79
CA ALA A 231 -9.88 14.20 4.65
C ALA A 231 -9.38 13.27 3.54
N ILE A 232 -8.11 13.37 3.16
CA ILE A 232 -7.52 12.49 2.14
C ILE A 232 -7.54 11.04 2.62
N THR A 233 -7.17 10.78 3.88
CA THR A 233 -7.20 9.42 4.44
C THR A 233 -8.61 8.81 4.42
N ILE A 234 -9.63 9.59 4.79
CA ILE A 234 -11.04 9.17 4.75
C ILE A 234 -11.50 8.88 3.31
N LEU A 235 -11.13 9.73 2.36
CA LEU A 235 -11.48 9.58 0.93
C LEU A 235 -10.82 8.33 0.35
N VAL A 236 -9.52 8.12 0.60
CA VAL A 236 -8.79 6.93 0.13
C VAL A 236 -9.41 5.66 0.69
N ARG A 237 -9.69 5.59 2.00
CA ARG A 237 -10.39 4.44 2.62
C ARG A 237 -11.83 4.25 2.15
N ALA A 238 -12.45 5.28 1.60
CA ALA A 238 -13.77 5.20 0.98
C ALA A 238 -13.70 4.72 -0.48
N ASP A 239 -12.53 4.28 -0.97
CA ASP A 239 -12.26 3.86 -2.35
C ASP A 239 -12.46 4.99 -3.37
N VAL A 240 -12.32 6.25 -2.94
CA VAL A 240 -12.40 7.41 -3.82
C VAL A 240 -11.11 7.55 -4.63
N SER A 241 -11.21 7.42 -5.95
CA SER A 241 -10.06 7.63 -6.83
C SER A 241 -9.65 9.10 -6.94
N PHE A 242 -8.35 9.34 -7.07
CA PHE A 242 -7.72 10.65 -7.30
C PHE A 242 -7.10 10.73 -8.70
N ASN A 243 -7.66 9.99 -9.66
CA ASN A 243 -7.16 9.96 -11.02
C ASN A 243 -7.30 11.34 -11.68
N GLY A 244 -6.21 11.85 -12.25
CA GLY A 244 -6.12 13.19 -12.82
C GLY A 244 -6.28 14.34 -11.82
N ALA A 245 -6.25 14.05 -10.51
CA ALA A 245 -6.47 15.07 -9.49
C ALA A 245 -5.31 16.07 -9.45
N ASP A 246 -5.65 17.35 -9.35
CA ASP A 246 -4.67 18.41 -9.08
C ASP A 246 -4.43 18.52 -7.57
N LEU A 247 -3.33 17.94 -7.12
CA LEU A 247 -2.90 17.85 -5.73
C LEU A 247 -1.60 18.65 -5.49
N ARG A 248 -1.31 19.61 -6.37
CA ARG A 248 -0.13 20.48 -6.28
C ARG A 248 -0.14 21.34 -5.02
N GLY A 249 1.01 21.42 -4.36
CA GLY A 249 1.22 22.24 -3.17
C GLY A 249 0.39 21.83 -1.95
N ILE A 250 -0.22 20.65 -1.95
CA ILE A 250 -0.98 20.17 -0.80
C ILE A 250 -0.04 19.96 0.39
N LYS A 251 -0.47 20.47 1.54
CA LYS A 251 0.19 20.27 2.83
C LYS A 251 -0.59 19.21 3.60
N ALA A 252 -0.05 17.99 3.64
CA ALA A 252 -0.69 16.86 4.32
C ALA A 252 0.35 15.85 4.85
N PRO A 253 1.25 16.26 5.76
CA PRO A 253 2.22 15.34 6.36
C PRO A 253 1.50 14.22 7.12
N GLY A 254 2.11 13.03 7.10
CA GLY A 254 1.63 11.83 7.80
C GLY A 254 0.37 11.19 7.24
N VAL A 255 -0.13 11.64 6.07
CA VAL A 255 -1.35 11.09 5.46
C VAL A 255 -1.17 9.60 5.10
N ASP A 256 -2.22 8.82 5.32
CA ASP A 256 -2.26 7.42 4.93
C ASP A 256 -2.98 7.30 3.58
N LEU A 257 -2.19 7.16 2.52
CA LEU A 257 -2.63 6.99 1.13
C LEU A 257 -2.67 5.51 0.73
N SER A 258 -2.47 4.59 1.68
CA SER A 258 -2.41 3.16 1.40
C SER A 258 -3.64 2.66 0.64
N ASN A 259 -3.40 1.78 -0.35
CA ASN A 259 -4.43 1.25 -1.26
C ASN A 259 -5.12 2.31 -2.15
N GLY A 260 -4.67 3.57 -2.13
CA GLY A 260 -5.25 4.64 -2.94
C GLY A 260 -4.88 4.54 -4.42
N GLN A 261 -5.74 5.10 -5.29
CA GLN A 261 -5.51 5.16 -6.73
C GLN A 261 -5.27 6.60 -7.20
N PHE A 262 -4.11 6.84 -7.81
CA PHE A 262 -3.58 8.15 -8.18
C PHE A 262 -3.01 8.13 -9.62
N ASP A 263 -3.83 7.71 -10.58
CA ASP A 263 -3.42 7.69 -11.99
C ASP A 263 -3.39 9.11 -12.58
N SER A 264 -2.26 9.54 -13.16
CA SER A 264 -2.05 10.88 -13.72
C SER A 264 -2.24 12.05 -12.72
N ALA A 265 -2.19 11.77 -11.42
CA ALA A 265 -2.32 12.78 -10.37
C ALA A 265 -1.11 13.74 -10.34
N GLN A 266 -1.36 15.00 -10.01
CA GLN A 266 -0.34 16.07 -10.01
C GLN A 266 0.01 16.44 -8.57
N PHE A 267 1.21 16.09 -8.09
CA PHE A 267 1.64 16.28 -6.70
C PHE A 267 2.70 17.37 -6.52
N GLN A 268 3.01 18.15 -7.55
CA GLN A 268 4.19 19.00 -7.54
C GLN A 268 4.20 19.97 -6.35
N GLY A 269 5.32 20.02 -5.62
CA GLY A 269 5.48 20.86 -4.43
C GLY A 269 4.68 20.42 -3.21
N ALA A 270 4.08 19.23 -3.19
CA ALA A 270 3.36 18.72 -2.02
C ALA A 270 4.31 18.39 -0.86
N ASP A 271 3.81 18.54 0.38
CA ASP A 271 4.49 18.05 1.58
C ASP A 271 3.97 16.66 1.94
N TRP A 272 4.83 15.66 1.70
CA TRP A 272 4.55 14.24 1.88
C TRP A 272 5.36 13.62 3.03
N THR A 273 5.84 14.46 3.95
CA THR A 273 6.64 14.01 5.08
C THR A 273 5.87 12.96 5.89
N GLY A 274 6.42 11.75 6.03
CA GLY A 274 5.84 10.65 6.80
C GLY A 274 4.62 9.97 6.18
N VAL A 275 4.31 10.21 4.90
CA VAL A 275 3.16 9.58 4.19
C VAL A 275 3.32 8.07 4.13
N ASN A 276 2.21 7.34 4.27
CA ASN A 276 2.15 5.92 3.92
C ASN A 276 1.54 5.70 2.53
N LEU A 277 2.31 5.12 1.61
CA LEU A 277 1.96 4.75 0.25
C LEU A 277 1.85 3.23 0.05
N SER A 278 1.82 2.42 1.12
CA SER A 278 1.73 0.96 0.99
C SER A 278 0.58 0.51 0.08
N ALA A 279 0.90 -0.31 -0.92
CA ALA A 279 -0.05 -0.83 -1.92
C ALA A 279 -0.83 0.24 -2.71
N SER A 280 -0.32 1.48 -2.78
CA SER A 280 -0.96 2.55 -3.57
C SER A 280 -0.64 2.41 -5.05
N TRP A 281 -1.62 2.72 -5.90
CA TRP A 281 -1.45 2.77 -7.34
C TRP A 281 -1.03 4.19 -7.77
N LEU A 282 0.25 4.37 -8.09
CA LEU A 282 0.81 5.61 -8.64
C LEU A 282 1.24 5.37 -10.09
N ARG A 283 0.40 5.74 -11.07
CA ARG A 283 0.73 5.62 -12.49
C ARG A 283 0.73 7.01 -13.11
N GLN A 284 1.75 7.37 -13.89
CA GLN A 284 1.86 8.69 -14.53
C GLN A 284 1.71 9.89 -13.57
N ALA A 285 1.90 9.69 -12.27
CA ALA A 285 1.81 10.75 -11.28
C ALA A 285 3.04 11.66 -11.36
N ASP A 286 2.84 12.97 -11.32
CA ASP A 286 3.93 13.94 -11.33
C ASP A 286 4.31 14.33 -9.89
N MET A 287 5.45 13.83 -9.43
CA MET A 287 5.95 14.01 -8.07
C MET A 287 7.16 14.96 -8.00
N ARG A 288 7.34 15.86 -8.98
CA ARG A 288 8.42 16.86 -8.95
C ARG A 288 8.33 17.74 -7.71
N ASP A 289 9.45 17.99 -7.05
CA ASP A 289 9.55 18.85 -5.86
C ASP A 289 8.67 18.41 -4.67
N VAL A 290 8.32 17.11 -4.58
CA VAL A 290 7.59 16.56 -3.44
C VAL A 290 8.54 16.30 -2.27
N HIS A 291 8.14 16.68 -1.05
CA HIS A 291 8.92 16.38 0.16
C HIS A 291 8.69 14.94 0.60
N MET A 292 9.68 14.07 0.37
CA MET A 292 9.55 12.61 0.56
C MET A 292 10.17 12.08 1.87
N GLU A 293 10.46 12.95 2.84
CA GLU A 293 11.11 12.56 4.09
C GLU A 293 10.23 11.57 4.88
N GLY A 294 10.76 10.40 5.23
CA GLY A 294 10.04 9.40 6.04
C GLY A 294 8.83 8.74 5.35
N VAL A 295 8.68 8.90 4.02
CA VAL A 295 7.62 8.21 3.25
C VAL A 295 7.82 6.70 3.31
N ARG A 296 6.73 5.97 3.55
CA ARG A 296 6.70 4.51 3.64
C ARG A 296 5.98 3.93 2.44
N PHE A 297 6.60 3.01 1.72
CA PHE A 297 5.98 2.32 0.58
C PHE A 297 5.37 0.95 0.95
N GLY A 298 5.32 0.64 2.24
CA GLY A 298 5.00 -0.69 2.77
C GLY A 298 6.21 -1.63 2.81
N GLU A 299 6.03 -2.78 3.43
CA GLU A 299 7.01 -3.86 3.39
C GLU A 299 6.76 -4.69 2.12
N LEU A 300 7.69 -4.58 1.16
CA LEU A 300 7.77 -5.55 0.07
C LEU A 300 8.18 -6.91 0.65
N PRO A 301 7.82 -8.03 0.00
CA PRO A 301 8.18 -9.35 0.48
C PRO A 301 9.69 -9.47 0.73
N TYR A 302 10.02 -9.97 1.91
CA TYR A 302 11.39 -10.28 2.32
C TYR A 302 11.73 -11.70 1.85
N PHE A 303 12.81 -11.84 1.09
CA PHE A 303 13.36 -13.14 0.72
C PHE A 303 14.46 -13.48 1.70
N ASP A 304 14.25 -14.54 2.48
CA ASP A 304 15.36 -15.20 3.16
C ASP A 304 16.17 -15.94 2.10
N MET A 305 17.39 -15.47 1.85
CA MET A 305 18.28 -16.02 0.83
C MET A 305 19.49 -16.64 1.49
N ASP A 306 19.90 -17.79 0.98
CA ASP A 306 21.00 -18.60 1.54
C ASP A 306 22.40 -17.95 1.37
N GLY A 307 22.50 -16.76 0.77
CA GLY A 307 23.77 -16.10 0.48
C GLY A 307 23.68 -14.61 0.17
N THR A 308 24.84 -13.96 0.15
CA THR A 308 24.96 -12.53 -0.16
C THR A 308 24.52 -12.23 -1.59
N VAL A 309 23.58 -11.30 -1.75
CA VAL A 309 23.17 -10.77 -3.05
C VAL A 309 24.23 -9.84 -3.60
N LEU A 310 24.70 -10.10 -4.82
CA LEU A 310 25.70 -9.28 -5.50
C LEU A 310 25.11 -8.41 -6.61
N SER A 311 24.02 -8.85 -7.22
CA SER A 311 23.31 -8.10 -8.25
C SER A 311 21.84 -8.50 -8.27
N CYS A 312 20.94 -7.55 -8.49
CA CYS A 312 19.55 -7.82 -8.77
C CYS A 312 19.07 -6.95 -9.93
N HIS A 313 18.10 -7.45 -10.69
CA HIS A 313 17.54 -6.73 -11.84
C HIS A 313 16.10 -7.14 -12.08
N TYR A 314 15.20 -6.16 -12.22
CA TYR A 314 13.84 -6.44 -12.71
C TYR A 314 13.88 -6.65 -14.22
N SER A 315 13.09 -7.59 -14.72
CA SER A 315 12.83 -7.68 -16.14
C SER A 315 12.16 -6.39 -16.64
N PRO A 316 12.42 -5.93 -17.89
CA PRO A 316 11.87 -4.67 -18.41
C PRO A 316 10.33 -4.57 -18.38
N ASP A 317 9.62 -5.70 -18.45
CA ASP A 317 8.17 -5.78 -18.30
C ASP A 317 7.69 -5.82 -16.83
N GLY A 318 8.61 -5.81 -15.87
CA GLY A 318 8.36 -5.79 -14.43
C GLY A 318 7.83 -7.09 -13.85
N LYS A 319 7.72 -8.16 -14.64
CA LYS A 319 7.11 -9.45 -14.22
C LYS A 319 8.07 -10.39 -13.50
N MET A 320 9.37 -10.16 -13.65
CA MET A 320 10.40 -11.03 -13.10
C MET A 320 11.44 -10.21 -12.34
N LEU A 321 12.00 -10.80 -11.29
CA LEU A 321 13.17 -10.30 -10.58
C LEU A 321 14.25 -11.36 -10.62
N GLY A 322 15.37 -11.07 -11.30
CA GLY A 322 16.57 -11.87 -11.22
C GLY A 322 17.42 -11.41 -10.04
N VAL A 323 17.95 -12.36 -9.27
CA VAL A 323 18.84 -12.11 -8.13
C VAL A 323 20.04 -13.04 -8.24
N ALA A 324 21.23 -12.46 -8.27
CA ALA A 324 22.49 -13.16 -8.38
C ALA A 324 23.23 -13.17 -7.04
N LEU A 325 23.65 -14.36 -6.63
CA LEU A 325 24.22 -14.63 -5.32
C LEU A 325 25.73 -14.86 -5.39
N TYR A 326 26.37 -14.74 -4.23
CA TYR A 326 27.81 -14.94 -4.05
C TYR A 326 28.28 -16.38 -4.33
N ASP A 327 27.43 -17.37 -4.12
CA ASP A 327 27.74 -18.79 -4.40
C ASP A 327 27.67 -19.14 -5.89
N GLY A 328 27.22 -18.21 -6.75
CA GLY A 328 27.08 -18.41 -8.19
C GLY A 328 25.65 -18.75 -8.63
N VAL A 329 24.72 -18.91 -7.68
CA VAL A 329 23.31 -19.14 -8.00
C VAL A 329 22.65 -17.86 -8.49
N ILE A 330 21.78 -18.00 -9.49
CA ILE A 330 20.87 -16.94 -9.91
C ILE A 330 19.44 -17.43 -9.72
N ASP A 331 18.69 -16.78 -8.85
CA ASP A 331 17.27 -17.05 -8.65
C ASP A 331 16.44 -16.05 -9.45
N ILE A 332 15.41 -16.56 -10.12
CA ILE A 332 14.45 -15.77 -10.88
C ILE A 332 13.09 -15.90 -10.19
N TYR A 333 12.52 -14.79 -9.77
CA TYR A 333 11.21 -14.72 -9.10
C TYR A 333 10.15 -14.12 -10.01
N ASN A 334 8.91 -14.58 -9.86
CA ASN A 334 7.75 -13.89 -10.39
C ASN A 334 7.41 -12.71 -9.44
N THR A 335 7.24 -11.50 -9.95
CA THR A 335 7.02 -10.30 -9.10
C THR A 335 5.57 -10.12 -8.65
N THR A 336 4.64 -10.88 -9.22
CA THR A 336 3.22 -10.88 -8.81
C THR A 336 3.00 -11.81 -7.63
N THR A 337 3.56 -13.03 -7.70
CA THR A 337 3.37 -14.06 -6.67
C THR A 337 4.57 -14.19 -5.72
N TRP A 338 5.72 -13.62 -6.08
CA TRP A 338 6.99 -13.73 -5.37
C TRP A 338 7.47 -15.16 -5.15
N THR A 339 6.99 -16.07 -6.00
CA THR A 339 7.46 -17.45 -6.07
C THR A 339 8.69 -17.55 -6.95
N ARG A 340 9.70 -18.30 -6.51
CA ARG A 340 10.86 -18.62 -7.35
C ARG A 340 10.40 -19.44 -8.56
N MET A 341 10.63 -18.91 -9.75
CA MET A 341 10.38 -19.56 -11.02
C MET A 341 11.51 -20.52 -11.38
N HIS A 342 12.75 -20.01 -11.33
CA HIS A 342 13.95 -20.76 -11.74
C HIS A 342 15.09 -20.53 -10.77
N ARG A 343 15.95 -21.54 -10.64
CA ARG A 343 17.22 -21.51 -9.91
C ARG A 343 18.33 -21.95 -10.86
N LEU A 344 19.23 -21.04 -11.21
CA LEU A 344 20.27 -21.25 -12.22
C LEU A 344 21.62 -21.50 -11.53
N GLU A 345 22.14 -22.72 -11.59
CA GLU A 345 23.28 -23.18 -10.76
C GLU A 345 24.51 -23.62 -11.58
N LYS A 346 24.73 -23.05 -12.78
CA LYS A 346 25.88 -23.45 -13.62
C LYS A 346 27.14 -22.63 -13.37
N HIS A 347 27.05 -21.47 -12.72
CA HIS A 347 28.26 -20.76 -12.32
C HIS A 347 28.86 -21.43 -11.09
N ALA A 348 30.17 -21.70 -11.14
CA ALA A 348 30.87 -22.38 -10.05
C ALA A 348 31.13 -21.47 -8.84
N VAL A 349 31.05 -20.14 -9.02
CA VAL A 349 31.38 -19.10 -8.04
C VAL A 349 30.58 -17.83 -8.38
N MET A 350 30.71 -16.81 -7.54
CA MET A 350 30.01 -15.53 -7.55
C MET A 350 29.70 -14.93 -8.92
N VAL A 351 28.44 -14.57 -9.09
CA VAL A 351 27.93 -13.82 -10.24
C VAL A 351 27.88 -12.34 -9.87
N LYS A 352 28.67 -11.52 -10.57
CA LYS A 352 28.82 -10.08 -10.26
C LYS A 352 27.76 -9.22 -10.93
N SER A 353 27.23 -9.66 -12.05
CA SER A 353 26.28 -8.87 -12.82
C SER A 353 25.33 -9.76 -13.59
N ILE A 354 24.06 -9.35 -13.61
CA ILE A 354 23.02 -9.91 -14.46
C ILE A 354 22.30 -8.79 -15.22
N ALA A 355 21.79 -9.10 -16.41
CA ALA A 355 20.97 -8.17 -17.18
C ALA A 355 19.92 -8.93 -17.99
N PHE A 356 18.70 -8.38 -18.03
CA PHE A 356 17.62 -8.90 -18.88
C PHE A 356 17.68 -8.25 -20.27
N SER A 357 17.24 -9.02 -21.26
CA SER A 357 16.92 -8.49 -22.59
C SER A 357 15.67 -7.60 -22.55
N LYS A 358 15.54 -6.68 -23.52
CA LYS A 358 14.40 -5.73 -23.60
C LYS A 358 13.03 -6.41 -23.62
N VAL A 359 12.95 -7.60 -24.20
CA VAL A 359 11.72 -8.43 -24.29
C VAL A 359 11.58 -9.44 -23.14
N SER A 360 12.45 -9.36 -22.13
CA SER A 360 12.45 -10.22 -20.94
C SER A 360 12.62 -11.73 -21.18
N GLN A 361 12.92 -12.19 -22.40
CA GLN A 361 13.05 -13.63 -22.75
C GLN A 361 14.44 -14.22 -22.50
N ARG A 362 15.45 -13.35 -22.41
CA ARG A 362 16.84 -13.74 -22.14
C ARG A 362 17.41 -13.00 -20.96
N LEU A 363 18.27 -13.66 -20.20
CA LEU A 363 19.09 -13.09 -19.14
C LEU A 363 20.55 -13.42 -19.42
N VAL A 364 21.44 -12.46 -19.25
CA VAL A 364 22.90 -12.68 -19.31
C VAL A 364 23.48 -12.52 -17.91
N SER A 365 24.49 -13.32 -17.59
CA SER A 365 25.22 -13.25 -16.32
C SER A 365 26.73 -13.32 -16.54
N GLY A 366 27.48 -12.59 -15.72
CA GLY A 366 28.94 -12.60 -15.70
C GLY A 366 29.49 -12.97 -14.32
N ASN A 367 30.53 -13.79 -14.27
CA ASN A 367 31.11 -14.30 -13.02
C ASN A 367 32.61 -14.01 -12.86
N CYS A 368 33.15 -14.30 -11.67
CA CYS A 368 34.58 -14.21 -11.38
C CYS A 368 35.41 -15.37 -11.96
N HIS A 369 34.83 -16.30 -12.72
CA HIS A 369 35.55 -17.35 -13.44
C HIS A 369 35.57 -17.11 -14.94
N LYS A 370 35.55 -15.85 -15.34
CA LYS A 370 35.84 -15.41 -16.72
C LYS A 370 34.79 -15.86 -17.73
N THR A 371 33.64 -16.35 -17.27
CA THR A 371 32.56 -16.84 -18.12
C THR A 371 31.38 -15.89 -18.11
N VAL A 372 30.78 -15.76 -19.29
CA VAL A 372 29.49 -15.10 -19.48
C VAL A 372 28.51 -16.17 -19.93
N ARG A 373 27.35 -16.28 -19.29
CA ARG A 373 26.31 -17.25 -19.65
C ARG A 373 25.05 -16.51 -20.11
N LEU A 374 24.39 -17.06 -21.12
CA LEU A 374 23.10 -16.60 -21.60
C LEU A 374 22.05 -17.65 -21.27
N TRP A 375 20.92 -17.21 -20.75
CA TRP A 375 19.85 -18.05 -20.25
C TRP A 375 18.52 -17.70 -20.92
N ASP A 376 17.68 -18.70 -21.10
CA ASP A 376 16.27 -18.51 -21.39
C ASP A 376 15.53 -18.29 -20.07
N THR A 377 14.81 -17.18 -19.97
CA THR A 377 14.12 -16.80 -18.73
C THR A 377 12.81 -17.56 -18.52
N THR A 378 12.25 -18.13 -19.60
CA THR A 378 10.99 -18.89 -19.56
C THR A 378 11.25 -20.33 -19.17
N SER A 379 12.24 -21.00 -19.77
CA SER A 379 12.60 -22.38 -19.44
C SER A 379 13.61 -22.52 -18.30
N GLY A 380 14.41 -21.47 -18.03
CA GLY A 380 15.53 -21.54 -17.10
C GLY A 380 16.75 -22.28 -17.67
N GLU A 381 16.75 -22.61 -18.96
CA GLU A 381 17.85 -23.33 -19.60
C GLU A 381 19.01 -22.42 -19.97
N GLU A 382 20.22 -22.98 -19.92
CA GLU A 382 21.41 -22.34 -20.45
C GLU A 382 21.41 -22.42 -21.98
N LEU A 383 21.46 -21.26 -22.63
CA LEU A 383 21.50 -21.15 -24.09
C LEU A 383 22.95 -21.14 -24.61
N LEU A 384 23.82 -20.33 -24.00
CA LEU A 384 25.20 -20.14 -24.46
C LEU A 384 26.17 -19.97 -23.28
N VAL A 385 27.40 -20.43 -23.48
CA VAL A 385 28.54 -20.19 -22.61
C VAL A 385 29.63 -19.51 -23.41
N MET A 386 29.91 -18.25 -23.08
CA MET A 386 30.93 -17.44 -23.71
C MET A 386 32.18 -17.45 -22.84
N VAL A 387 33.28 -17.97 -23.39
CA VAL A 387 34.58 -18.08 -22.74
C VAL A 387 35.58 -17.27 -23.54
N GLY A 388 36.31 -16.38 -22.88
CA GLY A 388 37.37 -15.63 -23.54
C GLY A 388 38.05 -14.58 -22.67
N HIS A 389 37.36 -14.02 -21.68
CA HIS A 389 38.01 -13.13 -20.71
C HIS A 389 39.18 -13.87 -20.02
N SER A 390 40.28 -13.16 -19.78
CA SER A 390 41.43 -13.71 -19.05
C SER A 390 41.34 -13.49 -17.54
N ASP A 391 40.35 -12.73 -17.08
CA ASP A 391 40.09 -12.50 -15.65
C ASP A 391 38.59 -12.23 -15.36
N TYR A 392 38.26 -11.76 -14.15
CA TYR A 392 36.89 -11.64 -13.63
C TYR A 392 35.99 -10.80 -14.54
N VAL A 393 34.73 -11.20 -14.72
CA VAL A 393 33.72 -10.39 -15.42
C VAL A 393 32.94 -9.58 -14.39
N PHE A 394 33.07 -8.25 -14.43
CA PHE A 394 32.37 -7.36 -13.49
C PHE A 394 31.00 -6.92 -13.97
N SER A 395 30.81 -6.79 -15.28
CA SER A 395 29.58 -6.23 -15.83
C SER A 395 29.18 -6.89 -17.14
N VAL A 396 27.89 -7.07 -17.33
CA VAL A 396 27.29 -7.58 -18.56
C VAL A 396 26.12 -6.71 -19.00
N ALA A 397 25.87 -6.66 -20.30
CA ALA A 397 24.74 -5.97 -20.89
C ALA A 397 24.27 -6.68 -22.16
N ILE A 398 22.96 -6.68 -22.40
CA ILE A 398 22.38 -7.12 -23.67
C ILE A 398 22.02 -5.87 -24.48
N SER A 399 22.35 -5.88 -25.76
CA SER A 399 21.92 -4.82 -26.69
C SER A 399 20.39 -4.68 -26.72
N PRO A 400 19.83 -3.49 -26.97
CA PRO A 400 18.38 -3.29 -27.02
C PRO A 400 17.66 -4.13 -28.09
N CYS A 401 18.35 -4.50 -29.17
CA CYS A 401 17.85 -5.40 -30.21
C CYS A 401 17.99 -6.89 -29.85
N GLY A 402 18.76 -7.23 -28.80
CA GLY A 402 18.98 -8.59 -28.34
C GLY A 402 20.03 -9.39 -29.13
N GLY A 403 20.58 -8.84 -30.21
CA GLY A 403 21.51 -9.55 -31.10
C GLY A 403 22.96 -9.61 -30.61
N ARG A 404 23.36 -8.69 -29.74
CA ARG A 404 24.71 -8.61 -29.17
C ARG A 404 24.69 -8.60 -27.65
N ILE A 405 25.75 -9.15 -27.06
CA ILE A 405 26.05 -9.10 -25.62
C ILE A 405 27.37 -8.36 -25.44
N ALA A 406 27.46 -7.50 -24.43
CA ALA A 406 28.71 -6.88 -23.99
C ALA A 406 29.09 -7.39 -22.60
N SER A 407 30.38 -7.60 -22.38
CA SER A 407 30.94 -7.89 -21.06
C SER A 407 32.19 -7.07 -20.79
N ALA A 408 32.39 -6.68 -19.54
CA ALA A 408 33.54 -5.92 -19.06
C ALA A 408 34.20 -6.67 -17.91
N GLY A 409 35.53 -6.70 -17.91
CA GLY A 409 36.29 -7.51 -16.97
C GLY A 409 37.52 -6.84 -16.37
N ASP A 410 38.11 -7.56 -15.42
CA ASP A 410 39.37 -7.24 -14.74
C ASP A 410 40.59 -7.39 -15.67
N ASP A 411 40.41 -8.05 -16.81
CA ASP A 411 41.40 -8.14 -17.88
C ASP A 411 41.53 -6.86 -18.74
N GLU A 412 41.03 -5.73 -18.25
CA GLU A 412 41.11 -4.41 -18.89
C GLU A 412 40.36 -4.32 -20.24
N THR A 413 39.58 -5.34 -20.59
CA THR A 413 38.85 -5.40 -21.87
C THR A 413 37.35 -5.30 -21.71
N VAL A 414 36.72 -4.76 -22.77
CA VAL A 414 35.31 -4.99 -23.05
C VAL A 414 35.20 -5.97 -24.22
N ARG A 415 34.37 -7.00 -24.10
CA ARG A 415 34.14 -7.97 -25.17
C ARG A 415 32.72 -7.87 -25.69
N LEU A 416 32.59 -7.96 -27.01
CA LEU A 416 31.32 -8.06 -27.69
C LEU A 416 31.14 -9.46 -28.25
N TRP A 417 29.96 -10.02 -28.01
CA TRP A 417 29.61 -11.38 -28.37
C TRP A 417 28.36 -11.39 -29.22
N ASP A 418 28.31 -12.31 -30.16
CA ASP A 418 27.10 -12.63 -30.90
C ASP A 418 26.14 -13.42 -29.99
N ALA A 419 24.92 -12.90 -29.80
CA ALA A 419 23.96 -13.48 -28.86
C ALA A 419 23.27 -14.74 -29.40
N GLN A 420 23.55 -15.16 -30.63
CA GLN A 420 22.98 -16.35 -31.26
C GLN A 420 23.96 -17.52 -31.26
N THR A 421 25.24 -17.24 -31.46
CA THR A 421 26.32 -18.23 -31.60
C THR A 421 27.23 -18.28 -30.37
N GLY A 422 27.32 -17.19 -29.61
CA GLY A 422 28.25 -17.05 -28.49
C GLY A 422 29.68 -16.71 -28.93
N GLU A 423 29.91 -16.47 -30.21
CA GLU A 423 31.23 -16.11 -30.73
C GLU A 423 31.64 -14.70 -30.27
N SER A 424 32.93 -14.52 -29.97
CA SER A 424 33.49 -13.20 -29.68
C SER A 424 33.67 -12.44 -30.98
N LEU A 425 32.86 -11.39 -31.17
CA LEU A 425 32.90 -10.53 -32.36
C LEU A 425 34.05 -9.53 -32.27
N PHE A 426 34.21 -8.89 -31.10
CA PHE A 426 35.24 -7.88 -30.87
C PHE A 426 35.80 -7.96 -29.45
N VAL A 427 37.11 -7.71 -29.34
CA VAL A 427 37.79 -7.44 -28.07
C VAL A 427 38.22 -5.98 -28.09
N LEU A 428 37.55 -5.15 -27.30
CA LEU A 428 37.75 -3.72 -27.23
C LEU A 428 38.83 -3.45 -26.19
N GLN A 429 40.01 -3.05 -26.67
CA GLN A 429 41.17 -2.71 -25.85
C GLN A 429 41.34 -1.21 -25.79
N GLY A 430 41.90 -0.73 -24.68
CA GLY A 430 42.29 0.67 -24.53
C GLY A 430 42.21 1.18 -23.09
N HIS A 431 41.39 0.58 -22.23
CA HIS A 431 41.47 0.85 -20.80
C HIS A 431 42.81 0.35 -20.24
N GLU A 432 43.33 1.05 -19.24
CA GLU A 432 44.64 0.76 -18.60
C GLU A 432 44.48 0.14 -17.19
N SER A 433 43.25 -0.23 -16.84
CA SER A 433 42.89 -0.87 -15.58
C SER A 433 41.52 -1.55 -15.72
N CYS A 434 41.08 -2.23 -14.67
CA CYS A 434 39.90 -3.08 -14.67
C CYS A 434 38.61 -2.33 -15.08
N VAL A 435 37.85 -2.94 -16.00
CA VAL A 435 36.62 -2.33 -16.53
C VAL A 435 35.45 -2.72 -15.63
N ARG A 436 34.92 -1.74 -14.88
CA ARG A 436 33.93 -1.95 -13.82
C ARG A 436 32.49 -2.06 -14.33
N SER A 437 32.15 -1.32 -15.38
CA SER A 437 30.79 -1.28 -15.91
C SER A 437 30.78 -1.12 -17.42
N VAL A 438 29.80 -1.76 -18.07
CA VAL A 438 29.51 -1.56 -19.50
C VAL A 438 28.01 -1.45 -19.72
N LYS A 439 27.58 -0.49 -20.53
CA LYS A 439 26.16 -0.25 -20.87
C LYS A 439 25.98 0.13 -22.33
N TYR A 440 24.93 -0.40 -22.94
CA TYR A 440 24.43 0.08 -24.23
C TYR A 440 23.61 1.37 -24.02
N SER A 441 23.69 2.27 -25.00
CA SER A 441 22.70 3.33 -25.13
C SER A 441 21.31 2.74 -25.41
N PRO A 442 20.20 3.43 -25.05
CA PRO A 442 18.84 2.92 -25.28
C PRO A 442 18.51 2.63 -26.75
N ASP A 443 19.15 3.32 -27.68
CA ASP A 443 19.06 3.11 -29.13
C ASP A 443 20.00 2.01 -29.66
N GLY A 444 20.90 1.49 -28.81
CA GLY A 444 21.87 0.46 -29.13
C GLY A 444 23.05 0.91 -30.01
N ARG A 445 23.12 2.18 -30.39
CA ARG A 445 24.14 2.70 -31.31
C ARG A 445 25.48 2.97 -30.66
N GLN A 446 25.52 3.05 -29.34
CA GLN A 446 26.73 3.33 -28.57
C GLN A 446 26.86 2.34 -27.43
N LEU A 447 28.10 2.02 -27.11
CA LEU A 447 28.47 1.31 -25.90
C LEU A 447 29.36 2.22 -25.06
N VAL A 448 29.13 2.27 -23.76
CA VAL A 448 29.94 3.03 -22.82
C VAL A 448 30.52 2.09 -21.78
N SER A 449 31.80 2.23 -21.50
CA SER A 449 32.49 1.55 -20.42
C SER A 449 33.17 2.53 -19.47
N VAL A 450 33.33 2.10 -18.22
CA VAL A 450 34.12 2.78 -17.19
C VAL A 450 35.12 1.83 -16.59
N SER A 451 36.25 2.37 -16.17
CA SER A 451 37.34 1.63 -15.56
C SER A 451 37.86 2.33 -14.30
N SER A 452 38.59 1.57 -13.49
CA SER A 452 39.42 2.11 -12.42
C SER A 452 40.63 2.92 -12.95
N ASP A 453 40.81 3.04 -14.27
CA ASP A 453 41.74 3.99 -14.91
C ASP A 453 41.23 5.45 -14.94
N GLU A 454 40.12 5.73 -14.25
CA GLU A 454 39.48 7.04 -14.17
C GLU A 454 38.95 7.56 -15.52
N THR A 455 38.73 6.68 -16.50
CA THR A 455 38.17 7.05 -17.80
C THR A 455 36.79 6.45 -18.09
N ILE A 456 35.99 7.21 -18.85
CA ILE A 456 34.82 6.70 -19.58
C ILE A 456 35.20 6.58 -21.05
N ARG A 457 34.92 5.41 -21.66
CA ARG A 457 35.16 5.18 -23.09
C ARG A 457 33.87 4.88 -23.81
N LEU A 458 33.72 5.51 -24.97
CA LEU A 458 32.65 5.23 -25.92
C LEU A 458 33.17 4.26 -26.99
N TRP A 459 32.31 3.36 -27.44
CA TRP A 459 32.61 2.41 -28.50
C TRP A 459 31.46 2.32 -29.48
N ASN A 460 31.79 2.04 -30.74
CA ASN A 460 30.80 1.66 -31.73
C ASN A 460 30.56 0.14 -31.64
N PRO A 461 29.39 -0.33 -31.19
CA PRO A 461 29.14 -1.75 -30.98
C PRO A 461 29.04 -2.57 -32.27
N GLU A 462 28.79 -1.94 -33.42
CA GLU A 462 28.68 -2.61 -34.72
C GLU A 462 30.05 -2.91 -35.34
N THR A 463 31.02 -2.01 -35.13
CA THR A 463 32.35 -2.09 -35.75
C THR A 463 33.46 -2.41 -34.76
N GLY A 464 33.21 -2.29 -33.46
CA GLY A 464 34.23 -2.37 -32.42
C GLY A 464 35.19 -1.17 -32.37
N ALA A 465 34.97 -0.14 -33.18
CA ALA A 465 35.86 1.01 -33.24
C ALA A 465 35.79 1.85 -31.93
N PRO A 466 36.94 2.33 -31.42
CA PRO A 466 36.97 3.25 -30.29
C PRO A 466 36.34 4.59 -30.67
N GLY A 467 35.61 5.17 -29.73
CA GLY A 467 34.99 6.49 -29.80
C GLY A 467 35.74 7.50 -28.94
N ALA A 468 34.98 8.40 -28.31
CA ALA A 468 35.54 9.38 -27.38
C ALA A 468 36.03 8.73 -26.08
N VAL A 469 37.11 9.28 -25.53
CA VAL A 469 37.62 8.98 -24.18
C VAL A 469 37.42 10.22 -23.34
N LEU A 470 36.90 10.04 -22.13
CA LEU A 470 36.64 11.12 -21.19
C LEU A 470 37.38 10.81 -19.91
N GLU A 471 38.35 11.66 -19.57
CA GLU A 471 39.04 11.59 -18.29
C GLU A 471 38.17 12.21 -17.21
N LEU A 472 38.10 11.53 -16.06
CA LEU A 472 37.32 11.97 -14.93
C LEU A 472 38.24 12.48 -13.83
N LEU A 473 37.92 13.65 -13.30
CA LEU A 473 38.75 14.33 -12.29
C LEU A 473 38.40 13.92 -10.84
N LEU A 474 37.47 12.98 -10.66
CA LEU A 474 36.86 12.65 -9.36
C LEU A 474 37.19 11.23 -8.88
N GLY A 475 38.16 10.57 -9.52
CA GLY A 475 38.65 9.24 -9.17
C GLY A 475 37.89 8.09 -9.86
N GLU A 476 38.00 6.89 -9.26
CA GLU A 476 37.48 5.65 -9.84
C GLU A 476 35.95 5.63 -9.98
N VAL A 477 35.47 5.27 -11.17
CA VAL A 477 34.04 5.04 -11.43
C VAL A 477 33.68 3.57 -11.32
N ILE A 478 32.66 3.30 -10.52
CA ILE A 478 32.20 1.95 -10.22
C ILE A 478 30.94 1.55 -10.98
N SER A 479 30.14 2.50 -11.46
CA SER A 479 28.86 2.23 -12.10
C SER A 479 28.45 3.28 -13.12
N LEU A 480 27.71 2.82 -14.13
CA LEU A 480 27.13 3.65 -15.19
C LEU A 480 25.65 3.37 -15.38
N SER A 481 24.91 4.41 -15.75
CA SER A 481 23.53 4.28 -16.26
C SER A 481 23.22 5.33 -17.31
N PHE A 482 22.46 4.94 -18.33
CA PHE A 482 21.89 5.87 -19.31
C PHE A 482 20.52 6.36 -18.84
N SER A 483 20.19 7.62 -19.13
CA SER A 483 18.81 8.07 -19.09
C SER A 483 17.98 7.33 -20.16
N PRO A 484 16.66 7.14 -19.95
CA PRO A 484 15.81 6.43 -20.90
C PRO A 484 15.78 7.05 -22.31
N ASP A 485 15.96 8.36 -22.41
CA ASP A 485 16.06 9.11 -23.68
C ASP A 485 17.47 9.06 -24.31
N GLY A 486 18.45 8.45 -23.63
CA GLY A 486 19.84 8.35 -24.06
C GLY A 486 20.63 9.66 -24.01
N ARG A 487 20.04 10.75 -23.50
CA ARG A 487 20.67 12.08 -23.49
C ARG A 487 21.72 12.23 -22.38
N TRP A 488 21.57 11.50 -21.28
CA TRP A 488 22.43 11.60 -20.12
C TRP A 488 23.06 10.26 -19.78
N VAL A 489 24.30 10.32 -19.29
CA VAL A 489 24.98 9.23 -18.62
C VAL A 489 25.25 9.66 -17.19
N ALA A 490 24.85 8.83 -16.24
CA ALA A 490 25.17 8.98 -14.84
C ALA A 490 26.35 8.06 -14.49
N ALA A 491 27.40 8.63 -13.90
CA ALA A 491 28.57 7.92 -13.43
C ALA A 491 28.66 8.03 -11.90
N GLY A 492 28.66 6.86 -11.23
CA GLY A 492 28.81 6.75 -9.78
C GLY A 492 30.26 6.48 -9.42
N HIS A 493 30.85 7.35 -8.61
CA HIS A 493 32.24 7.28 -8.18
C HIS A 493 32.37 6.55 -6.84
N ASN A 494 33.52 5.93 -6.59
CA ASN A 494 33.80 5.22 -5.34
C ASN A 494 33.69 6.16 -4.10
N GLY A 495 34.02 7.44 -4.26
CA GLY A 495 33.91 8.46 -3.20
C GLY A 495 32.47 8.93 -2.88
N GLY A 496 31.44 8.31 -3.48
CA GLY A 496 30.04 8.66 -3.26
C GLY A 496 29.53 9.82 -4.12
N HIS A 497 30.37 10.39 -4.99
CA HIS A 497 29.96 11.43 -5.93
C HIS A 497 29.20 10.83 -7.13
N LEU A 498 28.18 11.54 -7.59
CA LEU A 498 27.46 11.25 -8.82
C LEU A 498 27.74 12.35 -9.84
N GLN A 499 28.18 11.97 -11.03
CA GLN A 499 28.39 12.90 -12.13
C GLN A 499 27.40 12.61 -13.25
N LEU A 500 26.73 13.65 -13.75
CA LEU A 500 25.86 13.58 -14.91
C LEU A 500 26.57 14.18 -16.12
N TRP A 501 26.52 13.46 -17.23
CA TRP A 501 27.17 13.84 -18.47
C TRP A 501 26.18 13.80 -19.63
N ASN A 502 26.23 14.80 -20.50
CA ASN A 502 25.36 14.88 -21.67
C ASN A 502 26.00 14.12 -22.85
N ALA A 503 25.34 13.03 -23.26
CA ALA A 503 25.81 12.12 -24.30
C ALA A 503 25.70 12.63 -25.73
N VAL A 504 24.90 13.67 -25.95
CA VAL A 504 24.69 14.25 -27.27
C VAL A 504 25.75 15.32 -27.57
N LEU A 505 26.10 16.15 -26.57
CA LEU A 505 27.02 17.29 -26.75
C LEU A 505 28.47 16.85 -26.98
N SER A 506 28.87 15.72 -26.42
CA SER A 506 30.23 15.19 -26.53
C SER A 506 30.56 14.58 -27.90
N GLN A 507 29.56 14.18 -28.69
CA GLN A 507 29.79 13.80 -30.08
C GLN A 507 30.30 14.99 -30.92
N HIS A 508 30.04 16.22 -30.49
CA HIS A 508 30.41 17.45 -31.20
C HIS A 508 31.76 18.03 -30.75
N TYR A 509 32.39 17.51 -29.70
CA TYR A 509 33.76 17.89 -29.30
C TYR A 509 34.85 17.09 -30.01
N LYS A 510 34.52 16.47 -31.17
CA LYS A 510 35.53 16.09 -32.16
C LYS A 510 36.02 17.36 -32.87
N ASN A 511 36.99 18.05 -32.27
CA ASN A 511 37.99 18.87 -32.96
C ASN A 511 39.15 19.19 -32.03
#